data_AF-A0A9Q9IQR5-F1
#
_entry.id   AF-A0A9Q9IQR5-F1
#
_cell.length_a   1.000
_cell.length_b   1.000
_cell.length_c   1.000
_cell.angle_alpha   90.00
_cell.angle_beta   90.00
_cell.angle_gamma   90.00
#
_symmetry.space_group_name_H-M   'P 1'
#
loop_
_entity.id
_entity.type
_entity.pdbx_description
1 polymer ?
#
loop_
_entity_poly.entity_id
_entity_poly.type
_entity_poly.pdbx_seq_one_letter_code
_entity_poly.pdbx_strand_id
1 'polypeptide(L)'
;MGLFKRRPATPVKRLMAAAGLPTAGGEIPVGDVVMEVARRGGGRAEAALAVVEELLGEGGDAARVATGFLEDLQNVASHGAQDLLTPAELRPLRGPRTVDGWDAVDRFWAGVVAWCVEQGVELEPGAPLRDISDPGLRSIMWLSCRSLPDGRRVSLADVVRYERATGTPMRVLGPHSIG
;
A
#
# COMPACT_ATOMS: atom_id res chain seq x y z
N MET A 1 -26.60 24.30 26.12
CA MET A 1 -25.37 24.40 25.29
C MET A 1 -24.87 22.98 25.05
N GLY A 2 -25.16 22.39 23.89
CA GLY A 2 -24.81 21.00 23.61
C GLY A 2 -23.33 20.88 23.30
N LEU A 3 -22.59 20.11 24.09
CA LEU A 3 -21.25 19.65 23.72
C LEU A 3 -21.37 18.78 22.48
N PHE A 4 -21.13 19.35 21.30
CA PHE A 4 -20.86 18.57 20.10
C PHE A 4 -19.59 17.76 20.35
N LYS A 5 -19.72 16.50 20.77
CA LYS A 5 -18.61 15.55 20.77
C LYS A 5 -18.10 15.48 19.34
N ARG A 6 -16.94 16.09 19.08
CA ARG A 6 -16.26 16.00 17.80
C ARG A 6 -16.08 14.50 17.51
N ARG A 7 -16.68 14.00 16.43
CA ARG A 7 -16.48 12.61 16.02
C ARG A 7 -14.97 12.38 15.86
N PRO A 8 -14.44 11.22 16.30
CA PRO A 8 -13.05 10.88 16.04
C PRO A 8 -12.78 10.97 14.53
N ALA A 9 -11.57 11.42 14.18
CA ALA A 9 -11.16 11.48 12.79
C ALA A 9 -11.20 10.06 12.19
N THR A 10 -11.65 9.96 10.95
CA THR A 10 -11.64 8.70 10.19
C THR A 10 -10.20 8.20 10.00
N PRO A 11 -10.00 6.90 9.72
CA PRO A 11 -8.68 6.34 9.42
C PRO A 11 -7.93 7.14 8.34
N VAL A 12 -8.60 7.47 7.24
CA VAL A 12 -8.01 8.22 6.12
C VAL A 12 -7.61 9.63 6.56
N LYS A 13 -8.44 10.35 7.32
CA LYS A 13 -8.08 11.69 7.82
C LYS A 13 -6.89 11.67 8.78
N ARG A 14 -6.72 10.61 9.57
CA ARG A 14 -5.54 10.44 10.43
C ARG A 14 -4.29 10.25 9.60
N LEU A 15 -4.34 9.41 8.56
CA LEU A 15 -3.23 9.20 7.62
C LEU A 15 -2.89 10.49 6.86
N MET A 16 -3.91 11.21 6.37
CA MET A 16 -3.71 12.53 5.73
C MET A 16 -3.03 13.52 6.67
N ALA A 17 -3.48 13.63 7.93
CA ALA A 17 -2.87 14.52 8.90
C ALA A 17 -1.40 14.16 9.17
N ALA A 18 -1.09 12.86 9.30
CA ALA A 18 0.28 12.37 9.47
C ALA A 18 1.17 12.63 8.24
N ALA A 19 0.59 12.57 7.04
CA ALA A 19 1.26 12.94 5.80
C ALA A 19 1.42 14.47 5.62
N GLY A 20 0.87 15.29 6.52
CA GLY A 20 0.88 16.75 6.40
C GLY A 20 -0.10 17.30 5.36
N LEU A 21 -1.13 16.53 5.00
CA LEU A 21 -2.13 16.89 4.00
C LEU A 21 -3.33 17.61 4.62
N PRO A 22 -3.99 18.54 3.88
CA PRO A 22 -5.14 19.26 4.39
C PRO A 22 -6.34 18.34 4.68
N THR A 23 -6.89 18.40 5.89
CA THR A 23 -8.06 17.58 6.30
C THR A 23 -9.39 18.33 6.25
N ALA A 24 -9.36 19.66 6.10
CA ALA A 24 -10.55 20.50 6.07
C ALA A 24 -11.38 20.36 4.78
N GLY A 25 -10.75 19.92 3.67
CA GLY A 25 -11.39 19.78 2.35
C GLY A 25 -12.11 18.45 2.12
N GLY A 26 -12.07 17.51 3.07
CA GLY A 26 -12.57 16.15 2.89
C GLY A 26 -11.46 15.11 2.92
N GLU A 27 -11.81 13.88 2.56
CA GLU A 27 -10.85 12.79 2.38
C GLU A 27 -10.41 12.71 0.93
N ILE A 28 -9.15 12.31 0.73
CA ILE A 28 -8.60 11.95 -0.58
C ILE A 28 -8.42 10.42 -0.64
N PRO A 29 -8.25 9.84 -1.83
CA PRO A 29 -7.89 8.43 -1.98
C PRO A 29 -6.65 8.06 -1.15
N VAL A 30 -6.66 6.88 -0.53
CA VAL A 30 -5.53 6.38 0.29
C VAL A 30 -4.24 6.31 -0.53
N GLY A 31 -4.32 5.90 -1.79
CA GLY A 31 -3.18 5.88 -2.71
C GLY A 31 -2.51 7.24 -2.88
N ASP A 32 -3.25 8.35 -2.88
CA ASP A 32 -2.67 9.69 -2.96
C ASP A 32 -1.91 10.04 -1.67
N VAL A 33 -2.41 9.59 -0.52
CA VAL A 33 -1.70 9.73 0.76
C VAL A 33 -0.39 8.92 0.72
N VAL A 34 -0.44 7.69 0.21
CA VAL A 34 0.73 6.82 0.07
C VAL A 34 1.79 7.46 -0.83
N MET A 35 1.39 8.01 -1.98
CA MET A 35 2.32 8.67 -2.90
C MET A 35 3.06 9.84 -2.24
N GLU A 36 2.40 10.58 -1.34
CA GLU A 36 3.06 11.64 -0.57
C GLU A 36 3.92 11.14 0.58
N VAL A 37 3.53 10.02 1.20
CA VAL A 37 4.30 9.38 2.28
C VAL A 37 5.55 8.68 1.74
N ALA A 38 5.48 8.08 0.55
CA ALA A 38 6.57 7.33 -0.05
C ALA A 38 7.73 8.22 -0.50
N ARG A 39 7.52 9.52 -0.72
CA ARG A 39 8.57 10.46 -1.10
C ARG A 39 9.58 10.65 0.04
N ARG A 40 10.88 10.74 -0.30
CA ARG A 40 11.94 11.03 0.68
C ARG A 40 11.75 12.43 1.28
N GLY A 41 11.90 12.53 2.61
CA GLY A 41 11.95 13.78 3.35
C GLY A 41 10.74 14.07 4.24
N GLY A 42 10.90 15.01 5.17
CA GLY A 42 9.80 15.60 5.95
C GLY A 42 9.17 14.74 7.06
N GLY A 43 9.76 13.60 7.44
CA GLY A 43 9.30 12.76 8.58
C GLY A 43 7.91 12.13 8.40
N ARG A 44 7.28 12.29 7.23
CA ARG A 44 5.90 11.86 6.95
C ARG A 44 5.73 10.35 7.06
N ALA A 45 6.71 9.58 6.58
CA ALA A 45 6.68 8.12 6.65
C ALA A 45 6.68 7.58 8.07
N GLU A 46 7.47 8.18 8.96
CA GLU A 46 7.49 7.81 10.38
C GLU A 46 6.13 8.12 11.04
N ALA A 47 5.61 9.33 10.83
CA ALA A 47 4.31 9.73 11.37
C ALA A 47 3.16 8.86 10.83
N ALA A 48 3.16 8.57 9.53
CA ALA A 48 2.13 7.75 8.90
C ALA A 48 2.19 6.30 9.38
N LEU A 49 3.39 5.72 9.51
CA LEU A 49 3.54 4.35 10.03
C LEU A 49 3.16 4.24 11.51
N ALA A 50 3.35 5.29 12.31
CA ALA A 50 2.82 5.34 13.67
C ALA A 50 1.27 5.32 13.70
N VAL A 51 0.61 6.07 12.79
CA VAL A 51 -0.85 6.01 12.65
C VAL A 51 -1.31 4.62 12.16
N VAL A 52 -0.61 4.02 11.20
CA VAL A 52 -0.90 2.65 10.74
C VAL A 52 -0.82 1.65 11.89
N GLU A 53 0.21 1.73 12.73
CA GLU A 53 0.39 0.87 13.91
C GLU A 53 -0.83 0.93 14.84
N GLU A 54 -1.37 2.13 15.11
CA GLU A 54 -2.58 2.33 15.90
C GLU A 54 -3.81 1.73 15.22
N LEU A 55 -4.02 2.05 13.93
CA LEU A 55 -5.18 1.62 13.16
C LEU A 55 -5.26 0.09 13.04
N LEU A 56 -4.11 -0.59 12.92
CA LEU A 56 -4.05 -2.05 12.95
C LEU A 56 -4.50 -2.62 14.31
N GLY A 57 -4.24 -1.92 15.41
CA GLY A 57 -4.69 -2.30 16.75
C GLY A 57 -6.19 -2.09 16.99
N GLU A 58 -6.82 -1.18 16.25
CA GLU A 58 -8.26 -0.87 16.36
C GLU A 58 -9.16 -1.93 15.70
N GLY A 59 -8.64 -2.67 14.72
CA GLY A 59 -9.39 -3.71 14.02
C GLY A 59 -10.45 -3.15 13.05
N GLY A 60 -11.27 -4.04 12.49
CA GLY A 60 -12.38 -3.68 11.61
C GLY A 60 -11.95 -2.86 10.39
N ASP A 61 -12.73 -1.82 10.08
CA ASP A 61 -12.47 -0.94 8.93
C ASP A 61 -11.17 -0.15 9.06
N ALA A 62 -10.78 0.24 10.27
CA ALA A 62 -9.51 0.92 10.53
C ALA A 62 -8.31 0.05 10.13
N ALA A 63 -8.29 -1.21 10.58
CA ALA A 63 -7.24 -2.16 10.22
C ALA A 63 -7.24 -2.49 8.71
N ARG A 64 -8.42 -2.52 8.08
CA ARG A 64 -8.54 -2.72 6.63
C ARG A 64 -7.88 -1.57 5.85
N VAL A 65 -8.19 -0.32 6.20
CA VAL A 65 -7.55 0.87 5.60
C VAL A 65 -6.05 0.86 5.82
N ALA A 66 -5.60 0.53 7.03
CA ALA A 66 -4.18 0.47 7.37
C ALA A 66 -3.43 -0.61 6.57
N THR A 67 -4.06 -1.76 6.34
CA THR A 67 -3.44 -2.84 5.54
C THR A 67 -3.36 -2.47 4.06
N GLY A 68 -4.40 -1.81 3.51
CA GLY A 68 -4.36 -1.26 2.14
C GLY A 68 -3.26 -0.22 1.98
N PHE A 69 -3.14 0.69 2.95
CA PHE A 69 -2.05 1.66 2.97
C PHE A 69 -0.67 0.98 2.99
N LEU A 70 -0.49 -0.07 3.80
CA LEU A 70 0.77 -0.80 3.83
C LEU A 70 1.10 -1.42 2.48
N GLU A 71 0.15 -2.13 1.89
CA GLU A 71 0.33 -2.76 0.58
C GLU A 71 0.76 -1.76 -0.50
N ASP A 72 0.00 -0.68 -0.64
CA ASP A 72 0.29 0.41 -1.57
C ASP A 72 1.70 0.97 -1.32
N LEU A 73 2.08 1.19 -0.07
CA LEU A 73 3.41 1.69 0.30
C LEU A 73 4.53 0.71 -0.07
N GLN A 74 4.32 -0.60 0.12
CA GLN A 74 5.29 -1.62 -0.30
C GLN A 74 5.46 -1.62 -1.82
N ASN A 75 4.35 -1.53 -2.56
CA ASN A 75 4.34 -1.56 -4.02
C ASN A 75 5.11 -0.35 -4.55
N VAL A 76 4.77 0.86 -4.10
CA VAL A 76 5.48 2.09 -4.47
C VAL A 76 6.97 2.05 -4.11
N ALA A 77 7.31 1.62 -2.89
CA ALA A 77 8.69 1.51 -2.43
C ALA A 77 9.51 0.48 -3.23
N SER A 78 8.88 -0.55 -3.79
CA SER A 78 9.55 -1.62 -4.53
C SER A 78 10.17 -1.17 -5.85
N HIS A 79 9.69 -0.08 -6.44
CA HIS A 79 10.11 0.35 -7.78
C HIS A 79 11.54 0.89 -7.83
N GLY A 80 12.09 1.34 -6.70
CA GLY A 80 13.47 1.84 -6.61
C GLY A 80 13.70 3.17 -7.33
N ALA A 81 12.70 4.05 -7.40
CA ALA A 81 12.86 5.39 -7.93
C ALA A 81 13.67 6.29 -6.97
N GLN A 82 14.43 7.24 -7.52
CA GLN A 82 15.42 8.05 -6.78
C GLN A 82 14.79 9.02 -5.75
N ASP A 83 13.51 9.34 -5.87
CA ASP A 83 12.79 10.24 -4.97
C ASP A 83 11.94 9.49 -3.93
N LEU A 84 11.88 8.16 -4.01
CA LEU A 84 11.06 7.33 -3.11
C LEU A 84 11.89 6.60 -2.06
N LEU A 85 11.32 6.42 -0.88
CA LEU A 85 11.82 5.54 0.15
C LEU A 85 11.84 4.10 -0.35
N THR A 86 12.90 3.38 0.01
CA THR A 86 13.04 1.95 -0.23
C THR A 86 12.42 1.13 0.91
N PRO A 87 12.13 -0.17 0.69
CA PRO A 87 11.69 -1.05 1.77
C PRO A 87 12.68 -1.11 2.94
N ALA A 88 13.98 -0.98 2.65
CA ALA A 88 15.03 -0.95 3.67
C ALA A 88 14.99 0.33 4.52
N GLU A 89 14.74 1.48 3.91
CA GLU A 89 14.58 2.77 4.63
C GLU A 89 13.29 2.80 5.47
N LEU A 90 12.23 2.11 5.03
CA LEU A 90 10.97 2.03 5.77
C LEU A 90 11.03 1.04 6.94
N ARG A 91 11.87 0.01 6.87
CA ARG A 91 11.99 -1.04 7.90
C ARG A 91 12.19 -0.51 9.33
N PRO A 92 13.14 0.41 9.61
CA PRO A 92 13.36 0.90 10.99
C PRO A 92 12.20 1.75 11.54
N LEU A 93 11.28 2.21 10.70
CA LEU A 93 10.16 3.07 11.10
C LEU A 93 8.91 2.28 11.55
N ARG A 94 8.93 0.95 11.43
CA ARG A 94 7.76 0.10 11.67
C ARG A 94 7.64 -0.26 13.14
N GLY A 95 6.43 -0.10 13.69
CA GLY A 95 6.05 -0.72 14.95
C GLY A 95 5.77 -2.22 14.82
N PRO A 96 5.55 -2.94 15.94
CA PRO A 96 5.34 -4.39 15.93
C PRO A 96 4.20 -4.87 15.03
N ARG A 97 3.01 -4.25 15.09
CA ARG A 97 1.88 -4.66 14.22
C ARG A 97 2.15 -4.32 12.76
N THR A 98 2.85 -3.21 12.53
CA THR A 98 3.27 -2.79 11.20
C THR A 98 4.26 -3.78 10.60
N VAL A 99 5.15 -4.38 11.39
CA VAL A 99 6.01 -5.49 10.96
C VAL A 99 5.17 -6.70 10.57
N ASP A 100 4.25 -7.14 11.44
CA ASP A 100 3.40 -8.30 11.17
C ASP A 100 2.53 -8.11 9.91
N GLY A 101 1.94 -6.92 9.76
CA GLY A 101 1.15 -6.54 8.60
C GLY A 101 2.00 -6.45 7.34
N TRP A 102 3.21 -5.91 7.44
CA TRP A 102 4.14 -5.84 6.33
C TRP A 102 4.52 -7.24 5.84
N ASP A 103 4.89 -8.13 6.75
CA ASP A 103 5.29 -9.50 6.43
C ASP A 103 4.11 -10.32 5.89
N ALA A 104 2.89 -10.06 6.34
CA ALA A 104 1.68 -10.70 5.80
C ALA A 104 1.45 -10.33 4.33
N VAL A 105 1.62 -9.05 3.97
CA VAL A 105 1.54 -8.59 2.59
C VAL A 105 2.68 -9.20 1.76
N ASP A 106 3.92 -9.20 2.25
CA ASP A 106 5.06 -9.82 1.55
C ASP A 106 4.82 -11.31 1.27
N ARG A 107 4.31 -12.07 2.25
CA ARG A 107 3.95 -13.49 2.06
C ARG A 107 2.87 -13.68 0.99
N PHE A 108 1.87 -12.79 0.95
CA PHE A 108 0.81 -12.87 -0.06
C PHE A 108 1.40 -12.70 -1.47
N TRP A 109 2.17 -11.63 -1.70
CA TRP A 109 2.81 -11.39 -2.99
C TRP A 109 3.80 -12.49 -3.37
N ALA A 110 4.55 -13.04 -2.41
CA ALA A 110 5.40 -14.20 -2.65
C ALA A 110 4.60 -15.43 -3.10
N GLY A 111 3.40 -15.64 -2.56
CA GLY A 111 2.48 -16.70 -2.99
C GLY A 111 1.98 -16.51 -4.42
N VAL A 112 1.64 -15.27 -4.82
CA VAL A 112 1.25 -14.94 -6.19
C VAL A 112 2.41 -15.22 -7.16
N VAL A 113 3.63 -14.81 -6.81
CA VAL A 113 4.82 -15.04 -7.64
C VAL A 113 5.13 -16.53 -7.76
N ALA A 114 5.09 -17.29 -6.66
CA ALA A 114 5.32 -18.74 -6.68
C ALA A 114 4.31 -19.44 -7.58
N TRP A 115 3.03 -19.10 -7.46
CA TRP A 115 1.99 -19.63 -8.34
C TRP A 115 2.23 -19.28 -9.81
N CYS A 116 2.61 -18.05 -10.13
CA CYS A 116 2.94 -17.67 -11.52
C CYS A 116 4.06 -18.54 -12.09
N VAL A 117 5.10 -18.81 -11.29
CA VAL A 117 6.20 -19.70 -11.68
C VAL A 117 5.70 -21.13 -11.90
N GLU A 118 4.91 -21.68 -10.98
CA GLU A 118 4.36 -23.04 -11.09
C GLU A 118 3.45 -23.22 -12.32
N GLN A 119 2.68 -22.17 -12.67
CA GLN A 119 1.76 -22.19 -13.82
C GLN A 119 2.42 -21.75 -15.14
N GLY A 120 3.71 -21.41 -15.13
CA GLY A 120 4.41 -20.90 -16.32
C GLY A 120 3.88 -19.55 -16.83
N VAL A 121 3.28 -18.74 -15.96
CA VAL A 121 2.86 -17.37 -16.28
C VAL A 121 4.09 -16.49 -16.37
N GLU A 122 4.32 -15.91 -17.54
CA GLU A 122 5.44 -14.99 -17.76
C GLU A 122 5.16 -13.63 -17.09
N LEU A 123 6.02 -13.25 -16.15
CA LEU A 123 5.96 -11.95 -15.50
C LEU A 123 6.67 -10.90 -16.33
N GLU A 124 6.01 -9.75 -16.50
CA GLU A 124 6.52 -8.66 -17.33
C GLU A 124 7.77 -7.98 -16.69
N PRO A 125 8.61 -7.30 -17.49
CA PRO A 125 9.68 -6.46 -16.97
C PRO A 125 9.14 -5.30 -16.10
N GLY A 126 9.82 -5.02 -14.99
CA GLY A 126 9.49 -3.90 -14.10
C GLY A 126 10.10 -2.56 -14.54
N ALA A 127 11.17 -2.57 -15.34
CA ALA A 127 11.88 -1.35 -15.76
C ALA A 127 10.97 -0.26 -16.37
N PRO A 128 10.01 -0.59 -17.28
CA PRO A 128 9.12 0.42 -17.87
C PRO A 128 8.26 1.19 -16.86
N LEU A 129 8.02 0.65 -15.66
CA LEU A 129 7.27 1.37 -14.62
C LEU A 129 7.99 2.64 -14.17
N ARG A 130 9.33 2.67 -14.22
CA ARG A 130 10.13 3.82 -13.80
C ARG A 130 10.05 4.98 -14.79
N ASP A 131 9.77 4.67 -16.05
CA ASP A 131 9.81 5.62 -17.16
C ASP A 131 8.44 6.26 -17.45
N ILE A 132 7.41 5.94 -16.66
CA ILE A 132 6.05 6.50 -16.83
C ILE A 132 6.08 8.01 -16.54
N SER A 133 5.99 8.82 -17.60
CA SER A 133 6.03 10.28 -17.50
C SER A 133 4.73 10.90 -16.98
N ASP A 134 3.58 10.33 -17.35
CA ASP A 134 2.27 10.81 -16.89
C ASP A 134 2.08 10.55 -15.38
N PRO A 135 1.90 11.58 -14.54
CA PRO A 135 1.80 11.41 -13.09
C PRO A 135 0.60 10.58 -12.64
N GLY A 136 -0.54 10.71 -13.34
CA GLY A 136 -1.77 9.98 -12.98
C GLY A 136 -1.63 8.48 -13.25
N LEU A 137 -1.15 8.14 -14.45
CA LEU A 137 -0.84 6.77 -14.82
C LEU A 137 0.26 6.19 -13.93
N ARG A 138 1.27 6.97 -13.58
CA ARG A 138 2.34 6.53 -12.67
C ARG A 138 1.77 6.13 -11.31
N SER A 139 0.94 6.98 -10.70
CA SER A 139 0.30 6.67 -9.41
C SER A 139 -0.51 5.37 -9.51
N ILE A 140 -1.35 5.22 -10.54
CA ILE A 140 -2.15 4.00 -10.73
C ILE A 140 -1.25 2.75 -10.85
N MET A 141 -0.25 2.82 -11.72
CA MET A 141 0.61 1.68 -12.03
C MET A 141 1.52 1.31 -10.86
N TRP A 142 2.03 2.29 -10.12
CA TRP A 142 2.92 2.05 -8.99
C TRP A 142 2.19 1.49 -7.77
N LEU A 143 0.93 1.86 -7.57
CA LEU A 143 0.11 1.27 -6.50
C LEU A 143 -0.32 -0.16 -6.87
N SER A 144 -0.56 -0.43 -8.15
CA SER A 144 -1.14 -1.71 -8.61
C SER A 144 -0.11 -2.78 -9.00
N CYS A 145 1.18 -2.47 -8.96
CA CYS A 145 2.24 -3.38 -9.36
C CYS A 145 3.34 -3.43 -8.30
N ARG A 146 4.00 -4.59 -8.17
CA ARG A 146 5.19 -4.75 -7.34
C ARG A 146 6.39 -5.14 -8.19
N SER A 147 7.45 -4.36 -8.11
CA SER A 147 8.74 -4.72 -8.71
C SER A 147 9.44 -5.77 -7.86
N LEU A 148 10.01 -6.78 -8.53
CA LEU A 148 10.73 -7.87 -7.91
C LEU A 148 12.25 -7.63 -7.97
N PRO A 149 13.04 -8.23 -7.05
CA PRO A 149 14.50 -8.07 -7.04
C PRO A 149 15.20 -8.54 -8.32
N ASP A 150 14.57 -9.45 -9.08
CA ASP A 150 15.09 -9.97 -10.36
C ASP A 150 14.76 -9.07 -11.56
N GLY A 151 14.15 -7.90 -11.34
CA GLY A 151 13.81 -6.93 -12.38
C GLY A 151 12.46 -7.17 -13.06
N ARG A 152 11.73 -8.24 -12.73
CA ARG A 152 10.36 -8.47 -13.18
C ARG A 152 9.37 -7.68 -12.32
N ARG A 153 8.09 -7.68 -12.71
CA ARG A 153 6.99 -7.17 -11.91
C ARG A 153 5.87 -8.18 -11.81
N VAL A 154 5.17 -8.15 -10.69
CA VAL A 154 3.88 -8.80 -10.51
C VAL A 154 2.81 -7.71 -10.45
N SER A 155 1.69 -7.93 -11.12
CA SER A 155 0.62 -6.94 -11.28
C SER A 155 -0.67 -7.39 -10.62
N LEU A 156 -1.61 -6.45 -10.46
CA LEU A 156 -2.97 -6.77 -10.04
C LEU A 156 -3.65 -7.84 -10.94
N ALA A 157 -3.33 -7.89 -12.23
CA ALA A 157 -3.87 -8.92 -13.12
C ALA A 157 -3.43 -10.33 -12.70
N ASP A 158 -2.21 -10.47 -12.20
CA ASP A 158 -1.66 -11.75 -11.71
C ASP A 158 -2.29 -12.14 -10.37
N VAL A 159 -2.54 -11.15 -9.50
CA VAL A 159 -3.31 -11.33 -8.26
C VAL A 159 -4.70 -11.86 -8.57
N VAL A 160 -5.44 -11.24 -9.50
CA VAL A 160 -6.80 -11.70 -9.87
C VAL A 160 -6.80 -13.13 -10.41
N ARG A 161 -5.78 -13.52 -11.20
CA ARG A 161 -5.64 -14.89 -11.68
C ARG A 161 -5.36 -15.87 -10.54
N TYR A 162 -4.44 -15.51 -9.64
CA TYR A 162 -4.09 -16.29 -8.46
C TYR A 162 -5.30 -16.51 -7.53
N GLU A 163 -6.05 -15.46 -7.23
CA GLU A 163 -7.25 -15.55 -6.38
C GLU A 163 -8.30 -16.46 -7.00
N ARG A 164 -8.56 -16.33 -8.30
CA ARG A 164 -9.51 -17.20 -9.02
C ARG A 164 -9.08 -18.66 -9.03
N ALA A 165 -7.79 -18.94 -9.11
CA ALA A 165 -7.25 -20.29 -9.15
C ALA A 165 -7.21 -20.96 -7.76
N THR A 166 -6.90 -20.20 -6.71
CA THR A 166 -6.61 -20.76 -5.38
C THR A 166 -7.72 -20.52 -4.36
N GLY A 167 -8.65 -19.61 -4.64
CA GLY A 167 -9.63 -19.13 -3.67
C GLY A 167 -9.02 -18.39 -2.49
N THR A 168 -7.74 -17.99 -2.57
CA THR A 168 -7.03 -17.25 -1.51
C THR A 168 -7.14 -15.77 -1.80
N PRO A 169 -8.09 -15.03 -1.19
CA PRO A 169 -8.19 -13.61 -1.40
C PRO A 169 -7.01 -12.90 -0.74
N MET A 170 -6.60 -11.80 -1.33
CA MET A 170 -5.83 -10.80 -0.60
C MET A 170 -6.71 -10.30 0.54
N ARG A 171 -6.26 -10.52 1.78
CA ARG A 171 -7.01 -10.12 3.00
C ARG A 171 -7.18 -8.59 3.16
N VAL A 172 -6.85 -7.82 2.12
CA VAL A 172 -6.81 -6.35 2.07
C VAL A 172 -7.97 -5.77 1.23
N LEU A 173 -8.61 -6.59 0.38
CA LEU A 173 -9.73 -6.13 -0.42
C LEU A 173 -11.04 -6.23 0.37
N GLY A 174 -11.45 -5.11 0.98
CA GLY A 174 -12.87 -4.81 1.16
C GLY A 174 -13.58 -4.77 -0.20
N PRO A 175 -14.90 -4.98 -0.26
CA PRO A 175 -15.57 -5.55 -1.43
C PRO A 175 -15.52 -4.61 -2.63
N HIS A 176 -14.67 -4.93 -3.59
CA HIS A 176 -14.98 -4.74 -5.00
C HIS A 176 -15.26 -6.12 -5.61
N SER A 177 -16.39 -6.69 -5.19
CA SER A 177 -17.05 -7.72 -5.98
C SER A 177 -17.43 -7.06 -7.31
N ILE A 178 -16.65 -7.30 -8.36
CA ILE A 178 -17.16 -7.18 -9.73
C ILE A 178 -18.00 -8.43 -9.94
N GLY A 179 -19.27 -8.32 -9.55
CA GLY A 179 -20.36 -9.08 -10.15
C GLY A 179 -20.87 -8.36 -11.38
#